data_AF-A0A7C5BE16-F1
#
_entry.id   AF-A0A7C5BE16-F1
#
_cell.length_a   1.000
_cell.length_b   1.000
_cell.length_c   1.000
_cell.angle_alpha   90.00
_cell.angle_beta   90.00
_cell.angle_gamma   90.00
#
_symmetry.space_group_name_H-M   'P 1'
#
loop_
_entity.id
_entity.type
_entity.pdbx_description
1 polymer ?
#
loop_
_entity_poly.entity_id
_entity_poly.type
_entity_poly.pdbx_seq_one_letter_code
_entity_poly.pdbx_strand_id
1 'polypeptide(L)'
;MIKSYLFDQLSAVALYAEIKKLYPKEITMLFESVVTSEDGNFSFITIGAKERITYKDGKTLFTSNKTTQELEQNPFEYLQEYYNGIEKEKFKEFADIVGFNFVDGFIGYIGYDMVQVFEPSLKKSMSGLKDTINIPDLDLVRPKVIIAFAHKSSQLTLLDIDNSNNDMLLDMAKIIPKSHTPQTIKPAKLLGEGEFSLSKERFMEIVDEAKEHIRAGDVFQILPSNRYTQKGSIDPLSFYRILRSKN
;
A
#
# COMPACT_ATOMS: atom_id res chain seq x y z
N MET A 1 -10.21 17.48 11.00
CA MET A 1 -11.38 17.09 11.81
C MET A 1 -11.09 15.68 12.31
N ILE A 2 -11.24 15.47 13.62
CA ILE A 2 -11.04 14.17 14.26
C ILE A 2 -12.38 13.75 14.86
N LYS A 3 -12.81 12.52 14.61
CA LYS A 3 -13.97 11.92 15.30
C LYS A 3 -13.61 10.53 15.77
N SER A 4 -13.86 10.23 17.05
CA SER A 4 -13.57 8.91 17.63
C SER A 4 -14.83 8.24 18.17
N TYR A 5 -14.88 6.91 18.04
CA TYR A 5 -16.01 6.07 18.42
C TYR A 5 -15.50 4.78 19.09
N LEU A 6 -16.25 4.27 20.07
CA LEU A 6 -16.12 2.87 20.48
C LEU A 6 -16.65 1.99 19.33
N PHE A 7 -15.87 1.00 18.94
CA PHE A 7 -16.15 0.13 17.80
C PHE A 7 -15.71 -1.30 18.10
N ASP A 8 -16.48 -1.97 18.96
CA ASP A 8 -16.22 -3.33 19.44
C ASP A 8 -17.02 -4.42 18.70
N GLN A 9 -17.95 -4.02 17.83
CA GLN A 9 -18.86 -4.94 17.14
C GLN A 9 -18.33 -5.46 15.80
N LEU A 10 -17.26 -4.87 15.26
CA LEU A 10 -16.79 -5.14 13.90
C LEU A 10 -15.26 -5.10 13.84
N SER A 11 -14.70 -5.91 12.94
CA SER A 11 -13.27 -5.88 12.64
C SER A 11 -12.96 -4.82 11.59
N ALA A 12 -11.69 -4.38 11.53
CA ALA A 12 -11.20 -3.48 10.48
C ALA A 12 -11.46 -4.03 9.06
N VAL A 13 -11.37 -5.35 8.86
CA VAL A 13 -11.70 -6.01 7.60
C VAL A 13 -13.16 -5.84 7.22
N ALA A 14 -14.08 -6.01 8.18
CA ALA A 14 -15.50 -5.83 7.94
C ALA A 14 -15.83 -4.37 7.59
N LEU A 15 -15.23 -3.44 8.32
CA LEU A 15 -15.38 -2.01 8.06
C LEU A 15 -14.84 -1.62 6.67
N TYR A 16 -13.66 -2.13 6.29
CA TYR A 16 -13.08 -1.91 4.97
C TYR A 16 -14.02 -2.41 3.85
N ALA A 17 -14.67 -3.55 4.05
CA ALA A 17 -15.61 -4.12 3.09
C ALA A 17 -16.82 -3.18 2.85
N GLU A 18 -17.34 -2.53 3.89
CA GLU A 18 -18.44 -1.57 3.76
C GLU A 18 -17.97 -0.25 3.15
N ILE A 19 -16.80 0.24 3.54
CA ILE A 19 -16.17 1.42 2.92
C ILE A 19 -15.99 1.22 1.42
N LYS A 20 -15.55 0.03 0.99
CA LYS A 20 -15.39 -0.29 -0.43
C LYS A 20 -16.71 -0.25 -1.20
N LYS A 21 -17.82 -0.64 -0.58
CA LYS A 21 -19.17 -0.55 -1.19
C LYS A 21 -19.67 0.89 -1.25
N LEU A 22 -19.37 1.69 -0.22
CA LEU A 22 -19.81 3.08 -0.14
C LEU A 22 -19.05 3.97 -1.14
N TYR A 23 -17.76 3.71 -1.33
CA TYR A 23 -16.88 4.47 -2.21
C TYR A 23 -16.26 3.61 -3.32
N PRO A 24 -17.07 3.02 -4.22
CA PRO A 24 -16.59 2.05 -5.20
C PRO A 24 -15.66 2.67 -6.26
N LYS A 25 -15.73 3.98 -6.45
CA LYS A 25 -14.92 4.75 -7.41
C LYS A 25 -13.67 5.37 -6.79
N GLU A 26 -13.53 5.32 -5.46
CA GLU A 26 -12.37 5.88 -4.77
C GLU A 26 -11.27 4.82 -4.60
N ILE A 27 -10.02 5.29 -4.61
CA ILE A 27 -8.89 4.48 -4.18
C ILE A 27 -9.07 4.19 -2.69
N THR A 28 -8.97 2.92 -2.32
CA THR A 28 -9.19 2.45 -0.95
C THR A 28 -8.12 1.43 -0.63
N MET A 29 -7.50 1.56 0.54
CA MET A 29 -6.43 0.68 0.99
C MET A 29 -6.68 0.26 2.43
N LEU A 30 -6.24 -0.95 2.78
CA LEU A 30 -6.28 -1.50 4.13
C LEU A 30 -4.86 -1.94 4.50
N PHE A 31 -4.34 -1.39 5.59
CA PHE A 31 -3.09 -1.78 6.21
C PHE A 31 -3.41 -2.30 7.61
N GLU A 32 -3.09 -3.56 7.90
CA GLU A 32 -3.34 -4.13 9.22
C GLU A 32 -2.03 -4.49 9.91
N SER A 33 -1.88 -4.06 11.15
CA SER A 33 -0.93 -4.62 12.11
C SER A 33 -1.72 -5.20 13.27
N VAL A 34 -2.07 -6.47 13.14
CA VAL A 34 -2.88 -7.22 14.12
C VAL A 34 -1.93 -7.78 15.16
N VAL A 35 -2.30 -7.69 16.44
CA VAL A 35 -1.52 -8.12 17.61
C VAL A 35 -1.12 -9.60 17.49
N THR A 36 0.01 -9.88 16.85
CA THR A 36 0.78 -11.13 16.99
C THR A 36 2.10 -10.89 17.73
N SER A 37 2.44 -9.61 17.95
CA SER A 37 3.58 -9.10 18.74
C SER A 37 3.13 -7.89 19.58
N GLU A 38 3.94 -7.50 20.57
CA GLU A 38 3.60 -6.42 21.53
C GLU A 38 3.31 -5.05 20.85
N ASP A 39 3.86 -4.83 19.65
CA ASP A 39 3.86 -3.56 18.92
C ASP A 39 2.67 -3.36 17.95
N GLY A 40 1.97 -4.42 17.53
CA GLY A 40 0.91 -4.32 16.52
C GLY A 40 -0.46 -3.93 17.10
N ASN A 41 -0.82 -2.64 17.11
CA ASN A 41 -2.10 -2.18 17.70
C ASN A 41 -3.08 -1.52 16.72
N PHE A 42 -2.67 -1.21 15.48
CA PHE A 42 -3.50 -0.41 14.58
C PHE A 42 -3.74 -1.06 13.22
N SER A 43 -4.97 -0.95 12.74
CA SER A 43 -5.29 -1.08 11.31
C SER A 43 -5.68 0.29 10.77
N PHE A 44 -5.20 0.61 9.57
CA PHE A 44 -5.51 1.85 8.85
C PHE A 44 -6.29 1.54 7.58
N ILE A 45 -7.39 2.27 7.39
CA ILE A 45 -8.14 2.31 6.13
C ILE A 45 -8.01 3.70 5.56
N THR A 46 -7.62 3.80 4.30
CA THR A 46 -7.54 5.09 3.60
C THR A 46 -8.57 5.16 2.50
N ILE A 47 -9.13 6.35 2.28
CA ILE A 47 -10.19 6.58 1.30
C ILE A 47 -9.83 7.78 0.42
N GLY A 48 -9.95 7.55 -0.88
CA GLY A 48 -9.71 8.51 -1.94
C GLY A 48 -8.24 8.82 -2.15
N ALA A 49 -7.97 9.51 -3.26
CA ALA A 49 -6.68 10.11 -3.56
C ALA A 49 -6.88 11.62 -3.65
N LYS A 50 -6.39 12.35 -2.64
CA LYS A 50 -6.32 13.80 -2.69
C LYS A 50 -5.19 14.21 -3.62
N GLU A 51 -4.03 13.61 -3.40
CA GLU A 51 -2.84 13.75 -4.22
C GLU A 51 -2.26 12.36 -4.50
N ARG A 52 -1.60 12.21 -5.64
CA ARG A 52 -0.95 10.95 -6.02
C ARG A 52 0.35 11.27 -6.75
N ILE A 53 1.40 10.55 -6.41
CA ILE A 53 2.66 10.56 -7.14
C ILE A 53 2.94 9.16 -7.67
N THR A 54 3.25 9.08 -8.95
CA THR A 54 3.66 7.82 -9.60
C THR A 54 4.98 8.02 -10.32
N TYR A 55 5.82 7.00 -10.32
CA TYR A 55 7.02 6.95 -11.15
C TYR A 55 7.03 5.69 -12.00
N LYS A 56 7.27 5.86 -13.30
CA LYS A 56 7.36 4.77 -14.25
C LYS A 56 8.18 5.19 -15.47
N ASP A 57 9.03 4.30 -15.98
CA ASP A 57 9.80 4.53 -17.20
C ASP A 57 10.62 5.83 -17.19
N GLY A 58 11.17 6.19 -16.02
CA GLY A 58 11.95 7.42 -15.85
C GLY A 58 11.12 8.69 -15.68
N LYS A 59 9.78 8.59 -15.64
CA LYS A 59 8.86 9.74 -15.58
C LYS A 59 8.16 9.80 -14.24
N THR A 60 8.22 10.97 -13.60
CA THR A 60 7.43 11.27 -12.41
C THR A 60 6.13 11.98 -12.82
N LEU A 61 4.99 11.45 -12.41
CA LEU A 61 3.69 12.13 -12.55
C LEU A 61 3.14 12.48 -11.19
N PHE A 62 2.68 13.72 -11.03
CA PHE A 62 1.96 14.19 -9.86
C PHE A 62 0.53 14.58 -10.24
N THR A 63 -0.43 14.02 -9.52
CA THR A 63 -1.85 14.29 -9.68
C THR A 63 -2.40 14.99 -8.44
N SER A 64 -3.03 16.15 -8.62
CA SER A 64 -3.77 16.87 -7.58
C SER A 64 -5.01 17.53 -8.19
N ASN A 65 -6.12 17.56 -7.46
CA ASN A 65 -7.39 18.13 -7.94
C ASN A 65 -7.85 17.61 -9.32
N LYS A 66 -7.59 16.32 -9.61
CA LYS A 66 -7.86 15.64 -10.90
C LYS A 66 -7.02 16.14 -12.09
N THR A 67 -6.05 17.02 -11.86
CA THR A 67 -5.07 17.43 -12.86
C THR A 67 -3.79 16.64 -12.65
N THR A 68 -3.22 16.10 -13.72
CA THR A 68 -1.93 15.39 -13.70
C THR A 68 -0.91 16.21 -14.45
N GLN A 69 0.27 16.34 -13.87
CA GLN A 69 1.44 16.96 -14.49
C GLN A 69 2.64 16.03 -14.42
N GLU A 70 3.46 16.06 -15.47
CA GLU A 70 4.78 15.44 -15.46
C GLU A 70 5.76 16.38 -14.75
N LEU A 71 6.57 15.83 -13.86
CA LEU A 71 7.61 16.56 -13.14
C LEU A 71 8.98 16.23 -13.75
N GLU A 72 9.85 17.24 -13.81
CA GLU A 72 11.23 17.07 -14.30
C GLU A 72 12.11 16.29 -13.30
N GLN A 73 11.83 16.42 -12.01
CA GLN A 73 12.60 15.79 -10.93
C GLN A 73 12.09 14.38 -10.59
N ASN A 74 12.93 13.61 -9.90
CA ASN A 74 12.56 12.28 -9.45
C ASN A 74 11.54 12.35 -8.27
N PRO A 75 10.80 11.28 -7.97
CA PRO A 75 9.70 11.35 -7.00
C PRO A 75 10.17 11.64 -5.58
N PHE A 76 11.40 11.24 -5.21
CA PHE A 76 11.93 11.46 -3.86
C PHE A 76 12.38 12.90 -3.65
N GLU A 77 13.01 13.52 -4.65
CA GLU A 77 13.33 14.96 -4.64
C GLU A 77 12.04 15.78 -4.48
N TYR A 78 11.01 15.47 -5.27
CA TYR A 78 9.70 16.10 -5.13
C TYR A 78 9.09 15.93 -3.73
N LEU A 79 9.07 14.71 -3.19
CA LEU A 79 8.53 14.47 -1.85
C LEU A 79 9.32 15.21 -0.78
N GLN A 80 10.65 15.30 -0.90
CA GLN A 80 11.48 16.05 0.03
C GLN A 80 11.13 17.55 0.03
N GLU A 81 11.02 18.16 -1.15
CA GLU A 81 10.59 19.56 -1.30
C GLU A 81 9.18 19.77 -0.78
N TYR A 82 8.26 18.88 -1.14
CA TYR A 82 6.86 18.88 -0.69
C TYR A 82 6.78 18.90 0.84
N TYR A 83 7.49 17.99 1.53
CA TYR A 83 7.49 17.92 3.00
C TYR A 83 8.30 19.02 3.68
N ASN A 84 9.25 19.66 3.00
CA ASN A 84 9.94 20.84 3.51
C ASN A 84 9.02 22.08 3.54
N GLY A 85 8.05 22.15 2.63
CA GLY A 85 7.05 23.22 2.58
C GLY A 85 5.90 23.10 3.58
N ILE A 86 5.86 22.05 4.41
CA ILE A 86 4.74 21.76 5.32
C ILE A 86 5.09 22.11 6.77
N GLU A 87 4.09 22.62 7.50
CA GLU A 87 4.16 22.89 8.94
C GLU A 87 4.15 21.58 9.75
N LYS A 88 5.32 20.99 9.97
CA LYS A 88 5.49 19.66 10.59
C LYS A 88 4.95 19.56 12.03
N GLU A 89 5.04 20.63 12.81
CA GLU A 89 4.59 20.63 14.22
C GLU A 89 3.09 20.37 14.36
N LYS A 90 2.27 20.95 13.47
CA LYS A 90 0.83 20.69 13.42
C LYS A 90 0.51 19.18 13.33
N PHE A 91 1.25 18.43 12.51
CA PHE A 91 1.02 16.99 12.34
C PHE A 91 1.49 16.17 13.54
N LYS A 92 2.56 16.61 14.22
CA LYS A 92 3.00 15.99 15.48
C LYS A 92 1.95 16.17 16.57
N GLU A 93 1.41 17.38 16.72
CA GLU A 93 0.32 17.64 17.67
C GLU A 93 -0.90 16.75 17.37
N PHE A 94 -1.26 16.58 16.10
CA PHE A 94 -2.33 15.64 15.73
C PHE A 94 -2.01 14.20 16.11
N ALA A 95 -0.77 13.73 15.87
CA ALA A 95 -0.33 12.39 16.23
C ALA A 95 -0.41 12.16 17.75
N ASP A 96 0.02 13.14 18.55
CA ASP A 96 -0.03 13.09 20.02
C ASP A 96 -1.48 13.02 20.52
N ILE A 97 -2.40 13.78 19.92
CA ILE A 97 -3.82 13.79 20.27
C ILE A 97 -4.47 12.42 20.00
N VAL A 98 -4.17 11.80 18.86
CA VAL A 98 -4.85 10.56 18.44
C VAL A 98 -4.15 9.29 18.92
N GLY A 99 -2.90 9.39 19.38
CA GLY A 99 -2.10 8.29 19.89
C GLY A 99 -1.53 7.36 18.82
N PHE A 100 -1.37 7.84 17.59
CA PHE A 100 -0.71 7.11 16.49
C PHE A 100 -0.10 8.08 15.45
N ASN A 101 0.94 7.62 14.75
CA ASN A 101 1.77 8.51 13.92
C ASN A 101 1.24 8.75 12.50
N PHE A 102 0.47 7.82 11.93
CA PHE A 102 -0.04 7.97 10.57
C PHE A 102 -1.34 8.80 10.57
N VAL A 103 -1.18 10.13 10.58
CA VAL A 103 -2.29 11.10 10.61
C VAL A 103 -2.55 11.80 9.27
N ASP A 104 -1.56 11.79 8.38
CA ASP A 104 -1.59 12.25 7.00
C ASP A 104 -0.33 11.75 6.27
N GLY A 105 -0.27 11.90 4.94
CA GLY A 105 0.92 11.65 4.14
C GLY A 105 0.69 10.66 3.00
N PHE A 106 1.71 10.54 2.15
CA PHE A 106 1.71 9.62 1.03
C PHE A 106 1.90 8.18 1.49
N ILE A 107 0.99 7.30 1.07
CA ILE A 107 1.02 5.86 1.37
C ILE A 107 0.73 5.05 0.10
N GLY A 108 1.39 3.91 -0.04
CA GLY A 108 1.30 3.08 -1.25
C GLY A 108 2.49 2.12 -1.31
N TYR A 109 3.11 2.00 -2.48
CA TYR A 109 4.30 1.15 -2.64
C TYR A 109 5.46 1.86 -3.34
N ILE A 110 6.65 1.38 -3.00
CA ILE A 110 7.92 1.66 -3.69
C ILE A 110 8.44 0.29 -4.13
N GLY A 111 8.40 0.03 -5.43
CA GLY A 111 8.84 -1.21 -6.05
C GLY A 111 10.37 -1.31 -6.13
N TYR A 112 10.86 -2.52 -6.34
CA TYR A 112 12.31 -2.79 -6.41
C TYR A 112 13.00 -1.98 -7.51
N ASP A 113 12.35 -1.79 -8.65
CA ASP A 113 12.93 -1.10 -9.81
C ASP A 113 13.21 0.39 -9.55
N MET A 114 12.71 0.96 -8.44
CA MET A 114 13.15 2.28 -7.96
C MET A 114 14.62 2.33 -7.53
N VAL A 115 15.28 1.18 -7.31
CA VAL A 115 16.71 1.11 -6.97
C VAL A 115 17.58 1.87 -7.96
N GLN A 116 17.20 1.91 -9.24
CA GLN A 116 17.95 2.63 -10.28
C GLN A 116 17.96 4.16 -10.12
N VAL A 117 17.05 4.70 -9.30
CA VAL A 117 17.03 6.13 -8.93
C VAL A 117 18.09 6.40 -7.85
N PHE A 118 18.23 5.48 -6.89
CA PHE A 118 19.25 5.58 -5.83
C PHE A 118 20.65 5.21 -6.33
N GLU A 119 20.74 4.23 -7.24
CA GLU A 119 21.98 3.69 -7.81
C GLU A 119 21.95 3.79 -9.35
N PRO A 120 22.27 4.97 -9.93
CA PRO A 120 22.19 5.19 -11.37
C PRO A 120 23.06 4.26 -12.22
N SER A 121 24.11 3.68 -11.63
CA SER A 121 24.99 2.70 -12.27
C SER A 121 24.26 1.44 -12.73
N LEU A 122 23.16 1.08 -12.05
CA LEU A 122 22.34 -0.11 -12.35
C LEU A 122 21.45 0.07 -13.59
N LYS A 123 21.21 1.31 -14.04
CA LYS A 123 20.34 1.59 -15.20
C LYS A 123 20.75 0.78 -16.43
N LYS A 124 22.04 0.69 -16.71
CA LYS A 124 22.58 -0.03 -17.87
C LYS A 124 22.26 -1.53 -17.82
N SER A 125 22.35 -2.15 -16.65
CA SER A 125 22.02 -3.58 -16.49
C SER A 125 20.51 -3.84 -16.44
N MET A 126 19.72 -2.89 -15.96
CA MET A 126 18.27 -3.05 -15.77
C MET A 126 17.45 -2.68 -17.01
N SER A 127 17.90 -1.73 -17.84
CA SER A 127 17.12 -1.21 -18.98
C SER A 127 16.84 -2.25 -20.07
N GLY A 128 17.61 -3.34 -20.12
CA GLY A 128 17.41 -4.43 -21.07
C GLY A 128 16.46 -5.52 -20.57
N LEU A 129 16.00 -5.44 -19.31
CA LEU A 129 15.09 -6.43 -18.73
C LEU A 129 13.67 -6.18 -19.23
N LYS A 130 12.94 -7.28 -19.44
CA LYS A 130 11.56 -7.23 -19.92
C LYS A 130 10.60 -6.97 -18.76
N ASP A 131 9.93 -5.82 -18.77
CA ASP A 131 8.76 -5.60 -17.91
C ASP A 131 7.57 -6.41 -18.44
N THR A 132 7.07 -7.31 -17.59
CA THR A 132 5.94 -8.19 -17.90
C THR A 132 4.65 -7.80 -17.17
N ILE A 133 4.73 -6.93 -16.16
CA ILE A 133 3.60 -6.57 -15.29
C ILE A 133 3.09 -5.16 -15.58
N ASN A 134 3.91 -4.28 -16.15
CA ASN A 134 3.51 -2.98 -16.66
C ASN A 134 2.86 -2.06 -15.61
N ILE A 135 3.26 -2.22 -14.35
CA ILE A 135 2.83 -1.35 -13.23
C ILE A 135 3.88 -0.24 -13.01
N PRO A 136 3.51 0.88 -12.35
CA PRO A 136 4.51 1.86 -11.91
C PRO A 136 5.56 1.25 -10.98
N ASP A 137 6.77 1.81 -10.98
CA ASP A 137 7.82 1.44 -10.04
C ASP A 137 7.56 2.06 -8.66
N LEU A 138 6.86 3.19 -8.61
CA LEU A 138 6.38 3.84 -7.39
C LEU A 138 4.97 4.36 -7.61
N ASP A 139 4.11 4.18 -6.61
CA ASP A 139 2.74 4.69 -6.61
C ASP A 139 2.32 4.98 -5.17
N LEU A 140 2.29 6.26 -4.83
CA LEU A 140 1.94 6.73 -3.50
C LEU A 140 0.76 7.69 -3.58
N VAL A 141 -0.17 7.53 -2.65
CA VAL A 141 -1.40 8.32 -2.57
C VAL A 141 -1.45 9.01 -1.22
N ARG A 142 -1.65 10.33 -1.22
CA ARG A 142 -2.10 11.05 -0.03
C ARG A 142 -3.63 10.96 0.02
N PRO A 143 -4.20 10.30 1.04
CA PRO A 143 -5.63 10.03 1.06
C PRO A 143 -6.46 11.27 1.41
N LYS A 144 -7.76 11.23 1.09
CA LYS A 144 -8.71 12.28 1.53
C LYS A 144 -9.10 12.08 3.00
N VAL A 145 -9.26 10.82 3.39
CA VAL A 145 -9.68 10.40 4.72
C VAL A 145 -8.84 9.21 5.17
N ILE A 146 -8.44 9.23 6.44
CA ILE A 146 -7.80 8.10 7.13
C ILE A 146 -8.72 7.63 8.26
N ILE A 147 -8.85 6.33 8.42
CA ILE A 147 -9.55 5.71 9.53
C ILE A 147 -8.55 4.79 10.23
N ALA A 148 -8.31 5.06 11.50
CA ALA A 148 -7.48 4.22 12.35
C ALA A 148 -8.38 3.40 13.28
N PHE A 149 -8.13 2.10 13.35
CA PHE A 149 -8.76 1.19 14.29
C PHE A 149 -7.71 0.68 15.28
N ALA A 150 -7.85 1.07 16.55
CA ALA A 150 -7.00 0.63 17.65
C ALA A 150 -7.56 -0.68 18.22
N HIS A 151 -6.85 -1.80 18.00
CA HIS A 151 -7.31 -3.14 18.39
C HIS A 151 -7.43 -3.30 19.92
N LYS A 152 -6.46 -2.77 20.69
CA LYS A 152 -6.44 -2.92 22.17
C LYS A 152 -7.58 -2.16 22.85
N SER A 153 -7.93 -0.97 22.36
CA SER A 153 -9.00 -0.14 22.93
C SER A 153 -10.35 -0.28 22.21
N SER A 154 -10.39 -1.02 21.10
CA SER A 154 -11.55 -1.08 20.18
C SER A 154 -12.02 0.32 19.76
N GLN A 155 -11.10 1.26 19.59
CA GLN A 155 -11.41 2.64 19.25
C GLN A 155 -11.22 2.87 17.74
N LEU A 156 -12.24 3.45 17.11
CA LEU A 156 -12.19 3.88 15.72
C LEU A 156 -12.05 5.41 15.66
N THR A 157 -11.01 5.90 14.99
CA THR A 157 -10.75 7.32 14.80
C THR A 157 -10.77 7.66 13.30
N LEU A 158 -11.65 8.57 12.91
CA LEU A 158 -11.71 9.12 11.55
C LEU A 158 -10.99 10.47 11.49
N LEU A 159 -10.15 10.62 10.48
CA LEU A 159 -9.30 11.78 10.24
C LEU A 159 -9.55 12.35 8.85
N ASP A 160 -9.80 13.66 8.80
CA ASP A 160 -9.77 14.51 7.61
C ASP A 160 -8.98 15.76 7.95
N ILE A 161 -7.68 15.76 7.64
CA ILE A 161 -6.75 16.79 8.12
C ILE A 161 -7.06 18.18 7.57
N ASP A 162 -7.59 18.26 6.34
CA ASP A 162 -7.87 19.51 5.64
C ASP A 162 -9.29 20.05 5.93
N ASN A 163 -10.11 19.31 6.69
CA ASN A 163 -11.52 19.64 6.96
C ASN A 163 -12.37 19.83 5.68
N SER A 164 -12.02 19.14 4.59
CA SER A 164 -12.65 19.31 3.27
C SER A 164 -13.62 18.19 2.90
N ASN A 165 -13.74 17.15 3.73
CA ASN A 165 -14.49 15.92 3.45
C ASN A 165 -15.57 15.65 4.52
N ASN A 166 -16.19 16.71 5.07
CA ASN A 166 -17.17 16.58 6.15
C ASN A 166 -18.35 15.67 5.78
N ASP A 167 -18.84 15.73 4.53
CA ASP A 167 -19.93 14.86 4.06
C ASP A 167 -19.55 13.38 4.14
N MET A 168 -18.31 13.02 3.76
CA MET A 168 -17.82 11.64 3.89
C MET A 168 -17.76 11.21 5.36
N LEU A 169 -17.28 12.08 6.26
CA LEU A 169 -17.27 11.81 7.70
C LEU A 169 -18.67 11.61 8.27
N LEU A 170 -19.65 12.40 7.81
CA LEU A 170 -21.04 12.27 8.22
C LEU A 170 -21.66 10.96 7.72
N ASP A 171 -21.38 10.55 6.48
CA ASP A 171 -21.89 9.30 5.92
C ASP A 171 -21.30 8.07 6.60
N MET A 172 -20.00 8.07 6.91
CA MET A 172 -19.39 6.99 7.67
C MET A 172 -19.93 6.90 9.11
N ALA A 173 -20.15 8.04 9.77
CA ALA A 173 -20.76 8.08 11.09
C ALA A 173 -22.17 7.45 11.14
N LYS A 174 -22.90 7.45 10.01
CA LYS A 174 -24.21 6.76 9.90
C LYS A 174 -24.09 5.26 9.71
N ILE A 175 -22.94 4.76 9.26
CA ILE A 175 -22.73 3.34 8.91
C ILE A 175 -22.09 2.57 10.06
N ILE A 176 -21.12 3.19 10.72
CA ILE A 176 -20.42 2.64 11.90
C ILE A 176 -21.39 1.98 12.93
N PRO A 177 -22.52 2.59 13.32
CA PRO A 177 -23.41 2.01 14.33
C PRO A 177 -24.40 0.96 13.80
N LYS A 178 -24.46 0.67 12.49
CA LYS A 178 -25.43 -0.28 11.93
C LYS A 178 -24.97 -1.72 12.12
N SER A 179 -25.90 -2.66 12.24
CA SER A 179 -25.56 -4.09 12.18
C SER A 179 -25.07 -4.47 10.78
N HIS A 180 -24.04 -5.32 10.72
CA HIS A 180 -23.43 -5.73 9.45
C HIS A 180 -23.67 -7.21 9.19
N THR A 181 -23.92 -7.55 7.93
CA THR A 181 -24.03 -8.94 7.49
C THR A 181 -22.64 -9.47 7.16
N PRO A 182 -22.18 -10.56 7.79
CA PRO A 182 -20.90 -11.18 7.45
C PRO A 182 -20.83 -11.52 5.95
N GLN A 183 -19.74 -11.11 5.31
CA GLN A 183 -19.53 -11.41 3.90
C GLN A 183 -18.91 -12.79 3.73
N THR A 184 -19.51 -13.62 2.88
CA THR A 184 -18.97 -14.93 2.52
C THR A 184 -17.67 -14.79 1.74
N ILE A 185 -16.77 -15.76 1.92
CA ILE A 185 -15.54 -15.86 1.11
C ILE A 185 -15.96 -16.28 -0.30
N LYS A 186 -15.57 -15.49 -1.31
CA LYS A 186 -15.80 -15.87 -2.71
C LYS A 186 -14.66 -16.76 -3.18
N PRO A 187 -14.93 -17.97 -3.70
CA PRO A 187 -13.89 -18.87 -4.17
C PRO A 187 -13.19 -18.28 -5.40
N ALA A 188 -11.88 -18.46 -5.48
CA ALA A 188 -11.09 -18.13 -6.67
C ALA A 188 -11.42 -19.12 -7.80
N LYS A 189 -11.48 -18.61 -9.03
CA LYS A 189 -11.59 -19.45 -10.23
C LYS A 189 -10.27 -19.39 -10.99
N LEU A 190 -9.53 -20.48 -10.99
CA LEU A 190 -8.24 -20.56 -11.68
C LEU A 190 -8.45 -20.76 -13.18
N LEU A 191 -7.58 -20.16 -13.98
CA LEU A 191 -7.54 -20.27 -15.44
C LEU A 191 -6.26 -21.01 -15.84
N GLY A 192 -6.38 -22.32 -16.04
CA GLY A 192 -5.25 -23.20 -16.33
C GLY A 192 -4.31 -23.40 -15.14
N GLU A 193 -3.15 -23.98 -15.42
CA GLU A 193 -2.08 -24.16 -14.45
C GLU A 193 -1.21 -22.90 -14.36
N GLY A 194 -0.67 -22.63 -13.17
CA GLY A 194 0.29 -21.57 -12.99
C GLY A 194 1.69 -22.00 -13.38
N GLU A 195 2.52 -21.02 -13.73
CA GLU A 195 3.84 -21.23 -14.29
C GLU A 195 4.90 -20.38 -13.58
N PHE A 196 6.12 -20.89 -13.49
CA PHE A 196 7.28 -20.12 -13.08
C PHE A 196 7.86 -19.35 -14.26
N SER A 197 8.41 -18.17 -14.00
CA SER A 197 9.02 -17.33 -15.05
C SER A 197 10.31 -17.95 -15.61
N LEU A 198 11.00 -18.76 -14.81
CA LEU A 198 12.16 -19.55 -15.22
C LEU A 198 11.90 -21.03 -15.00
N SER A 199 12.46 -21.88 -15.87
CA SER A 199 12.50 -23.32 -15.63
C SER A 199 13.34 -23.64 -14.38
N LYS A 200 13.13 -24.82 -13.81
CA LYS A 200 13.91 -25.29 -12.66
C LYS A 200 15.39 -25.33 -13.01
N GLU A 201 15.72 -25.86 -14.19
CA GLU A 201 17.09 -26.02 -14.67
C GLU A 201 17.78 -24.67 -14.77
N ARG A 202 17.13 -23.68 -15.40
CA ARG A 202 17.70 -22.33 -15.53
C ARG A 202 17.85 -21.64 -14.16
N PHE A 203 16.92 -21.85 -13.24
CA PHE A 203 17.05 -21.29 -11.90
C PHE A 203 18.22 -21.90 -11.12
N MET A 204 18.46 -23.21 -11.27
CA MET A 204 19.61 -23.87 -10.65
C MET A 204 20.94 -23.37 -11.23
N GLU A 205 21.01 -23.13 -12.54
CA GLU A 205 22.18 -22.50 -13.17
C GLU A 205 22.48 -21.12 -12.56
N ILE A 206 21.47 -20.27 -12.38
CA ILE A 206 21.62 -18.95 -11.75
C ILE A 206 22.13 -19.10 -10.30
N VAL A 207 21.66 -20.11 -9.57
CA VAL A 207 22.13 -20.39 -8.21
C VAL A 207 23.60 -20.83 -8.19
N ASP A 208 24.04 -21.61 -9.18
CA ASP A 208 25.44 -22.03 -9.27
C ASP A 208 26.35 -20.88 -9.73
N GLU A 209 25.92 -20.06 -10.70
CA GLU A 209 26.59 -18.80 -11.08
C GLU A 209 26.78 -17.88 -9.85
N ALA A 210 25.72 -17.70 -9.05
CA ALA A 210 25.76 -16.94 -7.80
C ALA A 210 26.80 -17.48 -6.80
N LYS A 211 26.92 -18.80 -6.64
CA LYS A 211 27.93 -19.40 -5.76
C LYS A 211 29.34 -19.16 -6.26
N GLU A 212 29.57 -19.17 -7.57
CA GLU A 212 30.90 -18.84 -8.12
C GLU A 212 31.30 -17.40 -7.83
N HIS A 213 30.38 -16.44 -8.00
CA HIS A 213 30.63 -15.04 -7.59
C HIS A 213 30.94 -14.91 -6.10
N ILE A 214 30.29 -15.69 -5.25
CA ILE A 214 30.60 -15.73 -3.81
C ILE A 214 32.01 -16.28 -3.56
N ARG A 215 32.40 -17.38 -4.22
CA ARG A 215 33.74 -17.97 -4.06
C ARG A 215 34.85 -17.08 -4.60
N ALA A 216 34.59 -16.36 -5.69
CA ALA A 216 35.52 -15.40 -6.28
C ALA A 216 35.73 -14.16 -5.39
N GLY A 217 34.84 -13.92 -4.43
CA GLY A 217 34.89 -12.78 -3.51
C GLY A 217 34.18 -11.53 -4.03
N ASP A 218 33.34 -11.65 -5.06
CA ASP A 218 32.59 -10.51 -5.62
C ASP A 218 31.48 -10.03 -4.68
N VAL A 219 30.79 -10.97 -4.02
CA VAL A 219 29.69 -10.71 -3.07
C VAL A 219 29.69 -11.73 -1.94
N PHE A 220 29.16 -11.37 -0.78
CA PHE A 220 28.99 -12.33 0.33
C PHE A 220 27.72 -13.18 0.21
N GLN A 221 26.66 -12.59 -0.34
CA GLN A 221 25.37 -13.23 -0.50
C GLN A 221 24.60 -12.58 -1.66
N ILE A 222 23.83 -13.38 -2.37
CA ILE A 222 22.85 -12.93 -3.37
C ILE A 222 21.57 -13.74 -3.21
N LEU A 223 20.42 -13.08 -3.41
CA LEU A 223 19.08 -13.65 -3.18
C LEU A 223 18.32 -13.74 -4.53
N PRO A 224 18.57 -14.78 -5.33
CA PRO A 224 17.81 -14.97 -6.57
C PRO A 224 16.34 -15.29 -6.26
N SER A 225 15.43 -14.78 -7.09
CA SER A 225 14.00 -15.06 -6.99
C SER A 225 13.44 -15.53 -8.32
N ASN A 226 12.36 -16.33 -8.28
CA ASN A 226 11.65 -16.80 -9.47
C ASN A 226 10.15 -16.58 -9.26
N ARG A 227 9.54 -15.77 -10.13
CA ARG A 227 8.13 -15.40 -10.02
C ARG A 227 7.24 -16.52 -10.54
N TYR A 228 6.33 -16.97 -9.69
CA TYR A 228 5.19 -17.82 -10.06
C TYR A 228 3.98 -16.97 -10.46
N THR A 229 3.31 -17.34 -11.55
CA THR A 229 2.11 -16.65 -12.04
C THR A 229 0.98 -17.64 -12.22
N GLN A 230 -0.16 -17.38 -11.56
CA GLN A 230 -1.40 -18.14 -11.75
C GLN A 230 -2.49 -17.18 -12.22
N LYS A 231 -3.03 -17.42 -13.42
CA LYS A 231 -4.16 -16.65 -13.94
C LYS A 231 -5.46 -17.14 -13.30
N GLY A 232 -6.37 -16.21 -13.03
CA GLY A 232 -7.64 -16.52 -12.38
C GLY A 232 -8.53 -15.30 -12.16
N SER A 233 -9.79 -15.54 -11.86
CA SER A 233 -10.71 -14.54 -11.33
C SER A 233 -10.75 -14.66 -9.82
N ILE A 234 -10.39 -13.59 -9.12
CA ILE A 234 -10.20 -13.56 -7.68
C ILE A 234 -10.89 -12.31 -7.12
N ASP A 235 -11.64 -12.47 -6.04
CA ASP A 235 -12.13 -11.34 -5.24
C ASP A 235 -10.99 -10.88 -4.31
N PRO A 236 -10.47 -9.64 -4.46
CA PRO A 236 -9.26 -9.22 -3.73
C PRO A 236 -9.40 -9.29 -2.22
N LEU A 237 -10.58 -8.93 -1.68
CA LEU A 237 -10.81 -8.96 -0.24
C LEU A 237 -10.92 -10.39 0.29
N SER A 238 -11.59 -11.29 -0.44
CA SER A 238 -11.64 -12.72 -0.09
C SER A 238 -10.25 -13.35 -0.10
N PHE A 239 -9.43 -13.01 -1.10
CA PHE A 239 -8.03 -13.46 -1.18
C PHE A 239 -7.21 -12.96 0.01
N TYR A 240 -7.28 -11.67 0.31
CA TYR A 240 -6.62 -11.06 1.48
C TYR A 240 -7.04 -11.75 2.79
N ARG A 241 -8.35 -11.98 3.00
CA ARG A 241 -8.87 -12.65 4.20
C ARG A 241 -8.33 -14.06 4.38
N ILE A 242 -8.20 -14.83 3.29
CA ILE A 242 -7.60 -16.17 3.34
C ILE A 242 -6.11 -16.08 3.70
N LEU A 243 -5.35 -15.17 3.08
CA LEU A 243 -3.94 -14.97 3.39
C LEU A 243 -3.72 -14.57 4.86
N ARG A 244 -4.50 -13.62 5.35
CA ARG A 244 -4.49 -13.15 6.75
C ARG A 244 -4.84 -14.24 7.76
N SER A 245 -5.62 -15.26 7.37
CA SER A 245 -5.94 -16.38 8.27
C SER A 245 -4.85 -17.44 8.34
N LYS A 246 -3.93 -17.44 7.37
CA LYS A 246 -2.90 -18.48 7.21
C LYS A 246 -1.51 -18.03 7.65
N ASN A 247 -1.26 -16.72 7.65
CA ASN A 247 0.01 -16.08 8.01
C ASN A 247 -0.25 -15.02 9.06
#